data_AF-A0A7U2MW11-F1
#
_entry.id   AF-A0A7U2MW11-F1
#
_cell.length_a   1.000
_cell.length_b   1.000
_cell.length_c   1.000
_cell.angle_alpha   90.00
_cell.angle_beta   90.00
_cell.angle_gamma   90.00
#
_symmetry.space_group_name_H-M   'P 1'
#
loop_
_entity.id
_entity.type
_entity.pdbx_description
1 polymer ?
#
loop_
_entity_poly.entity_id
_entity_poly.type
_entity_poly.pdbx_seq_one_letter_code
_entity_poly.pdbx_strand_id
1 'polypeptide(L)'
;MFHITNFIQSFGACLPISATKPPTAVEAINEILAKQNALPSPRSRLSTSYRDTNEVVFQKYMTREELGVLDLIEAEVTWGTSILSFSGYEYKDGNFRIMFSTRLRRRPKTICVVSCPRLIDARRMTPDERDLLKIKIDAAWETIPWKHLEERAGIDRNDWFVVI
;
A
#
# COMPACT_ATOMS: atom_id res chain seq x y z
N MET A 1 14.07 12.24 -39.51
CA MET A 1 15.16 11.44 -38.93
C MET A 1 15.58 12.12 -37.64
N PHE A 2 15.03 11.69 -36.51
CA PHE A 2 15.18 12.39 -35.24
C PHE A 2 16.39 11.83 -34.49
N HIS A 3 17.38 12.67 -34.28
CA HIS A 3 18.45 12.49 -33.30
C HIS A 3 18.07 13.28 -32.05
N ILE A 4 18.01 12.62 -30.89
CA ILE A 4 18.02 13.30 -29.59
C ILE A 4 19.04 12.58 -28.71
N THR A 5 20.24 13.15 -28.66
CA THR A 5 21.27 12.89 -27.67
C THR A 5 21.02 13.78 -26.44
N ASN A 6 21.02 13.13 -25.28
CA ASN A 6 21.39 13.63 -23.95
C ASN A 6 20.92 15.04 -23.53
N PHE A 7 19.80 15.03 -22.79
CA PHE A 7 19.28 16.15 -22.02
C PHE A 7 19.81 16.08 -20.58
N ILE A 8 20.94 16.72 -20.28
CA ILE A 8 21.24 17.20 -18.93
C ILE A 8 22.01 18.53 -19.04
N GLN A 9 21.63 19.48 -18.19
CA GLN A 9 22.34 20.71 -17.82
C GLN A 9 22.10 21.86 -18.81
N SER A 10 21.63 23.04 -18.42
CA SER A 10 21.34 23.60 -17.12
C SER A 10 20.54 24.87 -17.39
N PHE A 11 19.46 25.10 -16.64
CA PHE A 11 18.68 26.33 -16.70
C PHE A 11 19.55 27.51 -16.27
N GLY A 12 19.89 28.38 -17.21
CA GLY A 12 20.35 29.74 -16.95
C GLY A 12 19.25 30.72 -17.35
N ALA A 13 18.64 31.37 -16.36
CA ALA A 13 17.88 32.61 -16.56
C ALA A 13 17.96 33.51 -15.29
N CYS A 14 18.89 34.46 -15.36
CA CYS A 14 18.91 35.87 -14.92
C CYS A 14 18.37 36.37 -13.55
N LEU A 15 19.33 36.81 -12.71
CA LEU A 15 19.53 38.12 -11.99
C LEU A 15 18.50 38.60 -10.91
N PRO A 16 18.87 39.43 -9.89
CA PRO A 16 20.11 40.22 -9.67
C PRO A 16 20.78 40.06 -8.27
N ILE A 17 21.94 40.68 -8.10
CA ILE A 17 22.72 40.77 -6.86
C ILE A 17 21.95 41.60 -5.82
N SER A 18 21.59 40.99 -4.69
CA SER A 18 21.41 41.69 -3.41
C SER A 18 22.32 41.00 -2.39
N ALA A 19 23.30 41.77 -1.89
CA ALA A 19 24.26 41.32 -0.89
C ALA A 19 23.55 41.00 0.42
N THR A 20 23.13 39.75 0.56
CA THR A 20 22.63 39.21 1.82
C THR A 20 23.42 37.93 2.05
N LYS A 21 24.11 37.86 3.20
CA LYS A 21 24.89 36.68 3.61
C LYS A 21 24.10 35.41 3.33
N PRO A 22 24.71 34.34 2.77
CA PRO A 22 24.04 33.05 2.72
C PRO A 22 23.60 32.71 4.16
N PRO A 23 22.33 32.33 4.39
CA PRO A 23 21.84 32.03 5.72
C PRO A 23 22.71 30.92 6.30
N THR A 24 23.16 31.13 7.53
CA THR A 24 23.92 30.11 8.25
C THR A 24 23.04 28.87 8.39
N ALA A 25 23.59 27.66 8.40
CA ALA A 25 22.79 26.43 8.47
C ALA A 25 21.74 26.45 9.61
N VAL A 26 22.05 27.16 10.70
CA VAL A 26 21.16 27.41 11.84
C VAL A 26 19.95 28.27 11.48
N GLU A 27 20.11 29.30 10.66
CA GLU A 27 19.01 30.18 10.22
C GLU A 27 18.06 29.45 9.27
N ALA A 28 18.60 28.60 8.37
CA ALA A 28 17.79 27.76 7.50
C ALA A 28 16.97 26.72 8.30
N ILE A 29 17.57 26.12 9.34
CA ILE A 29 16.87 25.19 10.23
C ILE A 29 15.75 25.90 11.01
N ASN A 30 16.01 27.11 11.51
CA ASN A 30 15.01 27.89 12.23
C ASN A 30 13.86 28.33 11.32
N GLU A 31 14.12 28.63 10.04
CA GLU A 31 13.08 28.96 9.07
C GLU A 31 12.21 27.74 8.72
N ILE A 32 12.79 26.54 8.65
CA ILE A 32 12.05 25.28 8.46
C ILE A 32 11.17 24.98 9.69
N LEU A 33 11.70 25.16 10.90
CA LEU A 33 10.95 25.01 12.15
C LEU A 33 9.80 26.02 12.26
N ALA A 34 10.02 27.27 11.88
CA ALA A 34 8.98 28.30 11.85
C ALA A 34 7.87 27.96 10.84
N LYS A 35 8.21 27.43 9.66
CA LYS A 35 7.25 26.96 8.65
C LYS A 35 6.47 25.72 9.08
N GLN A 36 7.07 24.81 9.85
CA GLN A 36 6.35 23.67 10.44
C GLN A 36 5.35 24.09 11.51
N ASN A 37 5.67 25.13 12.30
CA ASN A 37 4.80 25.65 13.36
C ASN A 37 3.65 26.54 12.84
N ALA A 38 3.72 27.02 11.59
CA ALA A 38 2.66 27.82 10.96
C ALA A 38 1.60 26.98 10.23
N LEU A 39 1.82 25.67 10.07
CA LEU A 39 0.82 24.75 9.53
C LEU A 39 -0.10 24.28 10.67
N PRO A 40 -1.42 24.18 10.46
CA PRO A 40 -2.30 23.59 11.46
C PRO A 40 -1.88 22.14 11.68
N SER A 41 -1.24 21.89 12.82
CA SER A 41 -0.87 20.55 13.27
C SER A 41 -2.12 19.66 13.25
N PRO A 42 -2.12 18.51 12.55
CA PRO A 42 -3.12 17.50 12.80
C PRO A 42 -2.89 17.02 14.22
N ARG A 43 -3.74 17.47 15.15
CA ARG A 43 -3.86 16.88 16.48
C ARG A 43 -4.33 15.43 16.32
N SER A 44 -3.39 14.53 16.04
CA SER A 44 -3.57 13.10 16.29
C SER A 44 -3.38 12.88 17.78
N ARG A 45 -4.44 13.13 18.56
CA ARG A 45 -4.54 12.55 19.89
C ARG A 45 -4.75 11.05 19.66
N LEU A 46 -3.71 10.25 19.91
CA LEU A 46 -3.89 8.85 20.23
C LEU A 46 -4.88 8.78 21.40
N SER A 47 -6.10 8.39 21.09
CA SER A 47 -7.01 7.76 22.02
C SER A 47 -7.27 6.38 21.42
N THR A 48 -6.50 5.40 21.87
CA THR A 48 -6.90 4.00 21.79
C THR A 48 -8.12 3.84 22.71
N SER A 49 -9.30 4.21 22.22
CA SER A 49 -10.54 3.77 22.83
C SER A 49 -10.86 2.39 22.27
N TYR A 50 -10.53 1.36 23.04
CA TYR A 50 -11.05 0.01 22.85
C TYR A 50 -12.58 0.08 22.83
N ARG A 51 -13.18 -0.49 21.78
CA ARG A 51 -14.57 -0.96 21.82
C ARG A 51 -14.61 -2.35 21.22
N ASP A 52 -14.94 -3.32 22.08
CA ASP A 52 -15.44 -4.64 21.72
C ASP A 52 -16.60 -4.49 20.72
N THR A 53 -16.28 -4.49 19.42
CA THR A 53 -17.23 -4.69 18.32
C THR A 53 -16.43 -4.88 17.03
N ASN A 54 -16.32 -6.12 16.55
CA ASN A 54 -15.91 -6.52 15.19
C ASN A 54 -14.81 -5.64 14.56
N GLU A 55 -13.60 -5.67 15.15
CA GLU A 55 -12.49 -4.82 14.73
C GLU A 55 -12.02 -5.16 13.30
N VAL A 56 -12.27 -4.24 12.37
CA VAL A 56 -11.48 -4.14 11.15
C VAL A 56 -10.25 -3.30 11.45
N VAL A 57 -9.08 -3.95 11.57
CA VAL A 57 -7.80 -3.26 11.76
C VAL A 57 -7.29 -2.78 10.41
N PHE A 58 -7.83 -1.66 9.93
CA PHE A 58 -7.24 -0.96 8.79
C PHE A 58 -6.02 -0.15 9.26
N GLN A 59 -4.80 -0.52 8.84
CA GLN A 59 -3.72 0.47 8.72
C GLN A 59 -4.10 1.43 7.58
N LYS A 60 -4.85 2.47 7.96
CA LYS A 60 -5.55 3.39 7.07
C LYS A 60 -4.57 4.21 6.21
N TYR A 61 -4.34 3.78 4.98
CA TYR A 61 -3.86 4.63 3.90
C TYR A 61 -4.67 4.34 2.63
N MET A 62 -5.78 5.05 2.42
CA MET A 62 -6.42 5.08 1.09
C MET A 62 -7.00 6.47 0.82
N THR A 63 -6.38 7.17 -0.13
CA THR A 63 -7.04 8.18 -0.97
C THR A 63 -7.99 7.43 -1.92
N ARG A 64 -9.26 7.83 -1.83
CA ARG A 64 -10.45 7.12 -2.26
C ARG A 64 -10.70 7.25 -3.77
N GLU A 65 -10.48 6.18 -4.52
CA GLU A 65 -11.29 5.84 -5.70
C GLU A 65 -12.09 4.58 -5.35
N GLU A 66 -13.39 4.59 -5.64
CA GLU A 66 -14.47 3.77 -5.03
C GLU A 66 -14.53 2.30 -5.46
N LEU A 67 -13.38 1.66 -5.71
CA LEU A 67 -13.35 0.19 -5.74
C LEU A 67 -13.27 -0.24 -4.29
N GLY A 68 -14.39 -0.69 -3.73
CA GLY A 68 -14.42 -1.31 -2.40
C GLY A 68 -13.48 -2.51 -2.32
N VAL A 69 -13.57 -3.28 -1.23
CA VAL A 69 -12.78 -4.50 -1.09
C VAL A 69 -13.18 -5.50 -2.18
N LEU A 70 -12.24 -5.88 -3.05
CA LEU A 70 -12.45 -6.85 -4.13
C LEU A 70 -12.05 -8.26 -3.69
N ASP A 71 -12.60 -9.30 -4.31
CA ASP A 71 -12.04 -10.65 -4.19
C ASP A 71 -10.72 -10.76 -4.97
N LEU A 72 -9.71 -11.46 -4.43
CA LEU A 72 -8.40 -11.59 -5.09
C LEU A 72 -8.50 -12.23 -6.48
N ILE A 73 -9.28 -13.31 -6.62
CA ILE A 73 -9.44 -14.02 -7.90
C ILE A 73 -10.20 -13.15 -8.88
N GLU A 74 -11.28 -12.52 -8.45
CA GLU A 74 -12.03 -11.59 -9.28
C GLU A 74 -11.14 -10.42 -9.75
N ALA A 75 -10.31 -9.88 -8.85
CA ALA A 75 -9.42 -8.78 -9.16
C ALA A 75 -8.35 -9.16 -10.20
N GLU A 76 -7.76 -10.34 -10.02
CA GLU A 76 -6.75 -10.89 -10.94
C GLU A 76 -7.33 -11.19 -12.32
N VAL A 77 -8.46 -11.89 -12.40
CA VAL A 77 -9.10 -12.25 -13.68
C VAL A 77 -9.61 -11.02 -14.42
N THR A 78 -10.21 -10.06 -13.71
CA THR A 78 -10.89 -8.91 -14.35
C THR A 78 -9.91 -7.80 -14.73
N TRP A 79 -8.95 -7.49 -13.88
CA TRP A 79 -8.04 -6.35 -14.09
C TRP A 79 -6.55 -6.72 -14.10
N GLY A 80 -6.19 -7.89 -13.58
CA GLY A 80 -4.82 -8.27 -13.24
C GLY A 80 -4.31 -7.47 -12.06
N THR A 81 -3.74 -8.13 -11.06
CA THR A 81 -3.09 -7.44 -9.92
C THR A 81 -1.60 -7.27 -10.15
N SER A 82 -1.01 -6.31 -9.45
CA SER A 82 0.43 -6.14 -9.36
C SER A 82 0.99 -6.92 -8.16
N ILE A 83 2.08 -6.42 -7.57
CA ILE A 83 2.59 -6.88 -6.28
C ILE A 83 1.48 -6.75 -5.23
N LEU A 84 1.36 -7.74 -4.37
CA LEU A 84 0.47 -7.74 -3.21
C LEU A 84 1.25 -7.26 -1.99
N SER A 85 0.70 -6.33 -1.21
CA SER A 85 1.32 -5.83 0.01
C SER A 85 0.34 -5.99 1.17
N PHE A 86 0.77 -6.63 2.25
CA PHE A 86 -0.09 -6.87 3.41
C PHE A 86 -0.70 -5.56 3.93
N SER A 87 -2.00 -5.58 4.23
CA SER A 87 -2.74 -4.40 4.70
C SER A 87 -3.60 -4.66 5.93
N GLY A 88 -3.73 -5.92 6.33
CA GLY A 88 -4.49 -6.34 7.50
C GLY A 88 -5.19 -7.68 7.30
N TYR A 89 -6.16 -7.95 8.15
CA TYR A 89 -7.06 -9.08 8.03
C TYR A 89 -8.47 -8.62 8.42
N GLU A 90 -9.47 -9.36 7.94
CA GLU A 90 -10.87 -9.17 8.32
C GLU A 90 -11.50 -10.52 8.70
N TYR A 91 -12.51 -10.49 9.55
CA TYR A 91 -13.37 -11.63 9.81
C TYR A 91 -14.72 -11.40 9.14
N LYS A 92 -15.03 -12.23 8.14
CA LYS A 92 -16.23 -12.07 7.29
C LYS A 92 -16.82 -13.43 6.98
N ASP A 93 -18.15 -13.55 7.10
CA ASP A 93 -18.91 -14.77 6.80
C ASP A 93 -18.36 -16.02 7.53
N GLY A 94 -18.04 -15.85 8.82
CA GLY A 94 -17.51 -16.93 9.66
C GLY A 94 -16.05 -17.29 9.42
N ASN A 95 -15.35 -16.60 8.52
CA ASN A 95 -13.99 -16.94 8.10
C ASN A 95 -13.07 -15.72 8.12
N PHE A 96 -11.81 -15.95 8.49
CA PHE A 96 -10.78 -14.93 8.32
C PHE A 96 -10.39 -14.78 6.85
N ARG A 97 -10.07 -13.54 6.46
CA ARG A 97 -9.52 -13.17 5.16
C ARG A 97 -8.31 -12.27 5.37
N ILE A 98 -7.21 -12.52 4.65
CA ILE A 98 -6.06 -11.63 4.63
C ILE A 98 -6.29 -10.55 3.58
N MET A 99 -6.02 -9.31 3.95
CA MET A 99 -6.21 -8.15 3.11
C MET A 99 -4.88 -7.71 2.52
N PHE A 100 -4.84 -7.53 1.20
CA PHE A 100 -3.69 -6.98 0.49
C PHE A 100 -4.06 -5.68 -0.20
N SER A 101 -3.16 -4.71 -0.16
CA SER A 101 -3.18 -3.57 -1.09
C SER A 101 -2.44 -3.96 -2.36
N THR A 102 -3.01 -3.62 -3.51
CA THR A 102 -2.39 -3.86 -4.81
C THR A 102 -2.85 -2.83 -5.85
N ARG A 103 -2.07 -2.68 -6.92
CA ARG A 103 -2.48 -1.91 -8.10
C ARG A 103 -3.09 -2.83 -9.13
N LEU A 104 -4.09 -2.31 -9.83
CA LEU A 104 -4.72 -3.01 -10.95
C LEU A 104 -3.91 -2.75 -12.23
N ARG A 105 -3.50 -3.79 -12.96
CA ARG A 105 -2.70 -3.66 -14.18
C ARG A 105 -3.44 -2.86 -15.26
N ARG A 106 -4.74 -3.11 -15.43
CA ARG A 106 -5.59 -2.34 -16.36
C ARG A 106 -5.93 -0.93 -15.88
N ARG A 107 -5.70 -0.61 -14.59
CA ARG A 107 -5.90 0.73 -13.98
C ARG A 107 -4.74 1.05 -13.02
N PRO A 108 -3.52 1.29 -13.53
CA PRO A 108 -2.31 1.29 -12.71
C PRO A 108 -2.22 2.48 -11.73
N LYS A 109 -3.02 3.53 -11.92
CA LYS A 109 -3.11 4.67 -11.01
C LYS A 109 -3.98 4.38 -9.79
N THR A 110 -4.79 3.33 -9.84
CA THR A 110 -5.72 2.98 -8.78
C THR A 110 -5.10 1.88 -7.90
N ILE A 111 -4.93 2.19 -6.62
CA ILE A 111 -4.63 1.20 -5.59
C ILE A 111 -5.96 0.71 -5.03
N CYS A 112 -6.12 -0.59 -4.91
CA CYS A 112 -7.30 -1.21 -4.32
C CYS A 112 -6.89 -2.17 -3.20
N VAL A 113 -7.85 -2.50 -2.34
CA VAL A 113 -7.69 -3.56 -1.37
C VAL A 113 -8.38 -4.81 -1.91
N VAL A 114 -7.65 -5.92 -1.92
CA VAL A 114 -8.17 -7.25 -2.28
C VAL A 114 -8.23 -8.13 -1.03
N SER A 115 -9.34 -8.83 -0.87
CA SER A 115 -9.54 -9.86 0.15
C SER A 115 -9.08 -11.20 -0.39
N CYS A 116 -8.27 -11.89 0.41
CA CYS A 116 -7.74 -13.19 0.10
C CYS A 116 -8.26 -14.20 1.13
N PRO A 117 -9.08 -15.19 0.74
CA PRO A 117 -9.48 -16.27 1.62
C PRO A 117 -8.33 -17.25 1.88
N ARG A 118 -8.47 -18.07 2.93
CA ARG A 118 -7.53 -19.16 3.24
C ARG A 118 -7.38 -20.14 2.08
N LEU A 119 -8.51 -20.58 1.51
CA LEU A 119 -8.60 -21.45 0.35
C LEU A 119 -8.93 -20.59 -0.88
N ILE A 120 -8.06 -20.64 -1.88
CA ILE A 120 -8.17 -19.82 -3.10
C ILE A 120 -8.64 -20.73 -4.23
N ASP A 121 -9.89 -20.56 -4.66
CA ASP A 121 -10.43 -21.27 -5.83
C ASP A 121 -10.00 -20.56 -7.12
N ALA A 122 -8.98 -21.10 -7.79
CA ALA A 122 -8.43 -20.53 -9.00
C ALA A 122 -8.84 -21.31 -10.26
N ARG A 123 -9.93 -22.10 -10.22
CA ARG A 123 -10.40 -22.89 -11.37
C ARG A 123 -10.75 -22.06 -12.61
N ARG A 124 -11.08 -20.79 -12.40
CA ARG A 124 -11.38 -19.83 -13.47
C ARG A 124 -10.14 -19.30 -14.20
N MET A 125 -8.94 -19.60 -13.69
CA MET A 125 -7.67 -19.15 -14.25
C MET A 125 -7.01 -20.22 -15.11
N THR A 126 -6.28 -19.79 -16.12
CA THR A 126 -5.36 -20.65 -16.88
C THR A 126 -4.22 -21.16 -15.97
N PRO A 127 -3.51 -22.25 -16.34
CA PRO A 127 -2.35 -22.72 -15.59
C PRO A 127 -1.29 -21.63 -15.36
N ASP A 128 -0.96 -20.86 -16.40
CA ASP A 128 0.05 -19.80 -16.32
C ASP A 128 -0.38 -18.66 -15.37
N GLU A 129 -1.66 -18.29 -15.38
CA GLU A 129 -2.21 -17.29 -14.45
C GLU A 129 -2.19 -17.80 -13.00
N ARG A 130 -2.46 -19.09 -12.77
CA ARG A 130 -2.36 -19.70 -11.45
C ARG A 130 -0.94 -19.70 -10.92
N ASP A 131 0.03 -20.01 -11.76
CA ASP A 131 1.44 -20.00 -11.37
C ASP A 131 1.93 -18.58 -11.10
N LEU A 132 1.51 -17.61 -11.91
CA LEU A 132 1.78 -16.20 -11.63
C LEU A 132 1.14 -15.73 -10.31
N LEU A 133 -0.08 -16.15 -10.02
CA LEU A 133 -0.76 -15.83 -8.75
C LEU A 133 0.00 -16.41 -7.56
N LYS A 134 0.45 -17.67 -7.63
CA LYS A 134 1.28 -18.29 -6.59
C LYS A 134 2.55 -17.49 -6.34
N ILE A 135 3.28 -17.11 -7.38
CA ILE A 135 4.49 -16.29 -7.25
C ILE A 135 4.20 -14.96 -6.53
N LYS A 136 3.07 -14.31 -6.83
CA LYS A 136 2.68 -13.05 -6.15
C LYS A 136 2.34 -13.27 -4.69
N ILE A 137 1.65 -14.36 -4.38
CA ILE A 137 1.30 -14.73 -3.00
C ILE A 137 2.56 -15.07 -2.22
N ASP A 138 3.47 -15.86 -2.78
CA ASP A 138 4.75 -16.23 -2.17
C ASP A 138 5.60 -14.99 -1.89
N ALA A 139 5.62 -14.03 -2.82
CA ALA A 139 6.31 -12.75 -2.60
C ALA A 139 5.69 -11.94 -1.45
N ALA A 140 4.37 -11.97 -1.30
CA ALA A 140 3.68 -11.30 -0.21
C ALA A 140 3.77 -12.04 1.12
N TRP A 141 3.93 -13.37 1.08
CA TRP A 141 4.01 -14.27 2.23
C TRP A 141 5.04 -13.80 3.26
N GLU A 142 6.21 -13.41 2.80
CA GLU A 142 7.31 -12.95 3.65
C GLU A 142 7.04 -11.58 4.30
N THR A 143 6.10 -10.81 3.76
CA THR A 143 5.74 -9.48 4.28
C THR A 143 4.65 -9.52 5.36
N ILE A 144 3.99 -10.66 5.53
CA ILE A 144 2.89 -10.82 6.46
C ILE A 144 3.44 -10.99 7.88
N PRO A 145 2.95 -10.24 8.88
CA PRO A 145 3.38 -10.37 10.27
C PRO A 145 2.74 -11.61 10.93
N TRP A 146 3.09 -12.80 10.46
CA TRP A 146 2.48 -14.08 10.85
C TRP A 146 2.38 -14.29 12.35
N LYS A 147 3.47 -14.02 13.08
CA LYS A 147 3.50 -14.14 14.55
C LYS A 147 2.40 -13.30 15.22
N HIS A 148 2.18 -12.09 14.71
CA HIS A 148 1.14 -11.21 15.25
C HIS A 148 -0.28 -11.72 14.93
N LEU A 149 -0.46 -12.33 13.76
CA LEU A 149 -1.74 -12.92 13.35
C LEU A 149 -2.07 -14.19 14.14
N GLU A 150 -1.06 -15.01 14.41
CA GLU A 150 -1.19 -16.21 15.24
C GLU A 150 -1.57 -15.83 16.68
N GLU A 151 -0.83 -14.91 17.31
CA GLU A 151 -1.07 -14.46 18.68
C GLU A 151 -2.43 -13.78 18.87
N ARG A 152 -2.90 -13.01 17.89
CA ARG A 152 -4.15 -12.23 18.02
C ARG A 152 -5.40 -12.91 17.49
N ALA A 153 -5.27 -13.65 16.40
CA ALA A 153 -6.41 -14.18 15.66
C ALA A 153 -6.37 -15.70 15.51
N GLY A 154 -5.34 -16.38 16.03
CA GLY A 154 -5.16 -17.83 15.86
C GLY A 154 -4.96 -18.23 14.40
N ILE A 155 -4.46 -17.31 13.56
CA ILE A 155 -4.20 -17.57 12.14
C ILE A 155 -2.82 -18.21 12.02
N ASP A 156 -2.78 -19.52 11.74
CA ASP A 156 -1.54 -20.26 11.48
C ASP A 156 -1.01 -19.95 10.07
N ARG A 157 0.27 -19.63 9.98
CA ARG A 157 0.99 -19.44 8.71
C ARG A 157 0.82 -20.63 7.77
N ASN A 158 0.98 -21.86 8.22
CA ASN A 158 1.09 -23.03 7.33
C ASN A 158 -0.22 -23.42 6.65
N ASP A 159 -1.32 -22.88 7.14
CA ASP A 159 -2.67 -23.25 6.72
C ASP A 159 -3.24 -22.32 5.65
N TRP A 160 -2.48 -21.31 5.22
CA TRP A 160 -2.96 -20.19 4.41
C TRP A 160 -2.53 -20.21 2.94
N PHE A 161 -3.37 -19.62 2.10
CA PHE A 161 -3.24 -19.50 0.64
C PHE A 161 -3.11 -20.81 -0.13
N VAL A 162 -3.89 -21.81 0.26
CA VAL A 162 -3.99 -23.05 -0.50
C VAL A 162 -4.73 -22.78 -1.80
N VAL A 163 -4.02 -22.82 -2.93
CA VAL A 163 -4.59 -22.62 -4.27
C VAL A 163 -5.11 -23.95 -4.82
N ILE A 164 -6.42 -24.02 -5.12
CA ILE A 164 -7.14 -25.20 -5.64
C ILE A 164 -7.56 -24.97 -7.09
#